data_AF-A0A059CVG9-F1
#
_entry.id   AF-A0A059CVG9-F1
#
_cell.length_a   1.000
_cell.length_b   1.000
_cell.length_c   1.000
_cell.angle_alpha   90.00
_cell.angle_beta   90.00
_cell.angle_gamma   90.00
#
_symmetry.space_group_name_H-M   'P 1'
#
loop_
_entity.id
_entity.type
_entity.pdbx_description
1 polymer ?
#
loop_
_entity_poly.entity_id
_entity_poly.type
_entity_poly.pdbx_seq_one_letter_code
_entity_poly.pdbx_strand_id
1 'polypeptide(L)'
;MSMLISAFNWTGTHNVAEVSKAEYDNCTQVVSVLGSPVEIQLSDVPIRLPACLDSGFFHVINHGISQDLMEEVFVQSRWFFGLPLSEKMKLLGNEKHRGRTPLLDEVLDAGNQIQ
;
A
#
# COMPACT_ATOMS: atom_id res chain seq x y z
N MET A 1 28.91 -5.70 -11.77
CA MET A 1 27.71 -5.40 -12.55
C MET A 1 26.99 -4.26 -11.84
N SER A 2 27.16 -3.03 -12.33
CA SER A 2 26.68 -1.81 -11.67
C SER A 2 25.16 -1.71 -11.82
N MET A 3 24.41 -1.74 -10.72
CA MET A 3 22.99 -1.39 -10.72
C MET A 3 22.88 0.11 -11.00
N LEU A 4 22.24 0.46 -12.12
CA LEU A 4 21.80 1.83 -12.37
C LEU A 4 20.75 2.17 -11.31
N ILE A 5 21.11 3.07 -10.39
CA ILE A 5 20.13 3.76 -9.54
C ILE A 5 19.34 4.65 -10.50
N SER A 6 18.07 4.33 -10.74
CA SER A 6 17.16 5.23 -11.44
C SER A 6 16.95 6.45 -10.53
N ALA A 7 17.67 7.54 -10.80
CA ALA A 7 17.41 8.81 -10.17
C ALA A 7 16.11 9.38 -10.74
N PHE A 8 15.07 9.47 -9.91
CA PHE A 8 13.85 10.18 -10.27
C PHE A 8 14.09 11.68 -10.11
N ASN A 9 14.22 12.39 -11.22
CA ASN A 9 14.38 13.85 -11.23
C ASN A 9 13.00 14.51 -11.27
N TRP A 10 12.52 14.95 -10.12
CA TRP A 10 11.26 15.68 -10.00
C TRP A 10 11.51 17.17 -10.19
N THR A 11 10.84 17.79 -11.16
CA THR A 11 11.05 19.21 -11.55
C THR A 11 9.93 20.15 -11.08
N GLY A 12 9.10 19.74 -10.13
CA GLY A 12 7.99 20.52 -9.59
C GLY A 12 8.23 21.07 -8.17
N THR A 13 7.35 22.00 -7.74
CA THR A 13 7.29 22.45 -6.35
C THR A 13 6.48 21.42 -5.55
N HIS A 14 7.07 20.86 -4.49
CA HIS A 14 6.42 19.82 -3.68
C HIS A 14 6.41 20.21 -2.20
N ASN A 15 5.28 19.90 -1.55
CA ASN A 15 5.19 19.93 -0.09
C ASN A 15 5.67 18.58 0.43
N VAL A 16 6.83 18.56 1.07
CA VAL A 16 7.31 17.39 1.83
C VAL A 16 7.02 17.67 3.29
N ALA A 17 6.07 16.93 3.86
CA ALA A 17 5.91 16.91 5.30
C ALA A 17 6.95 15.95 5.88
N GLU A 18 7.88 16.46 6.68
CA GLU A 18 8.69 15.61 7.54
C GLU A 18 7.78 15.05 8.63
N VAL A 19 7.43 13.76 8.51
CA VAL A 19 6.72 13.03 9.55
C VAL A 19 7.75 12.16 10.24
N SER A 20 7.93 12.33 11.55
CA SER A 20 8.80 11.44 12.30
C SER A 20 8.20 10.02 12.28
N LYS A 21 9.08 9.00 12.31
CA LYS A 21 8.63 7.60 12.43
C LYS A 21 7.68 7.41 13.62
N ALA A 22 7.94 8.12 14.72
CA ALA A 22 7.08 8.10 15.89
C ALA A 22 5.69 8.71 15.60
N GLU A 23 5.57 9.83 14.90
CA GLU A 23 4.26 10.40 14.53
C GLU A 23 3.48 9.53 13.55
N TYR A 24 4.17 8.87 12.61
CA TYR A 24 3.56 7.89 11.70
C TYR A 24 3.06 6.64 12.45
N ASP A 25 3.89 6.10 13.35
CA ASP A 25 3.60 4.86 14.08
C ASP A 25 2.55 5.07 15.19
N ASN A 26 2.54 6.25 15.84
CA ASN A 26 1.74 6.49 17.05
C ASN A 26 0.24 6.69 16.76
N CYS A 27 -0.18 6.88 15.51
CA CYS A 27 -1.59 6.91 15.08
C CYS A 27 -2.54 7.66 16.06
N THR A 28 -2.07 8.77 16.65
CA THR A 28 -2.71 9.36 17.85
C THR A 28 -4.03 10.04 17.58
N GLN A 29 -4.34 10.31 16.32
CA GLN A 29 -5.64 10.82 15.91
C GLN A 29 -6.59 9.64 15.66
N VAL A 30 -7.07 9.01 16.76
CA VAL A 30 -8.16 8.03 16.66
C VAL A 30 -9.46 8.79 16.43
N VAL A 31 -9.86 8.90 15.16
CA VAL A 31 -11.09 9.60 14.75
C VAL A 31 -12.35 8.78 15.09
N SER A 32 -12.23 7.46 15.22
CA SER A 32 -13.36 6.57 15.52
C SER A 32 -12.91 5.20 16.02
N VAL A 33 -13.62 4.64 17.00
CA VAL A 33 -13.47 3.25 17.45
C VAL A 33 -14.67 2.44 16.93
N LEU A 34 -14.40 1.42 16.12
CA LEU A 34 -15.42 0.45 15.70
C LEU A 34 -15.33 -0.76 16.63
N GLY A 35 -16.44 -1.13 17.28
CA GLY A 35 -16.50 -2.28 18.19
C GLY A 35 -16.37 -3.61 17.46
N SER A 36 -15.78 -4.63 18.11
CA SER A 36 -15.67 -5.99 17.57
C SER A 36 -16.80 -6.89 18.10
N PRO A 37 -17.41 -7.76 17.27
CA PRO A 37 -17.18 -7.93 15.83
C PRO A 37 -17.75 -6.75 15.02
N VAL A 38 -16.98 -6.27 14.03
CA VAL A 38 -17.48 -5.25 13.10
C VAL A 38 -18.33 -5.95 12.04
N GLU A 39 -19.64 -5.83 12.17
CA GLU A 39 -20.57 -6.22 11.11
C GLU A 39 -20.74 -5.04 10.15
N ILE A 40 -20.18 -5.13 8.94
CA ILE A 40 -20.33 -4.09 7.91
C ILE A 40 -21.57 -4.44 7.08
N GLN A 41 -22.74 -3.92 7.46
CA GLN A 41 -23.93 -4.03 6.62
C GLN A 41 -23.85 -3.00 5.49
N LEU A 42 -24.01 -3.44 4.24
CA LEU A 42 -24.02 -2.55 3.06
C LEU A 42 -25.18 -1.54 3.06
N SER A 43 -26.22 -1.77 3.87
CA SER A 43 -27.31 -0.82 4.12
C SER A 43 -26.95 0.28 5.12
N ASP A 44 -25.86 0.11 5.88
CA ASP A 44 -25.36 1.10 6.84
C ASP A 44 -24.45 2.10 6.12
N VAL A 45 -25.09 2.92 5.28
CA VAL A 45 -24.53 4.18 4.80
C VAL A 45 -24.59 5.19 5.97
N PRO A 46 -23.79 5.03 7.04
CA PRO A 46 -23.02 6.16 7.54
C PRO A 46 -21.71 5.80 8.29
N ILE A 47 -20.98 4.73 7.95
CA ILE A 47 -19.53 4.75 8.26
C ILE A 47 -18.82 5.57 7.17
N ARG A 48 -19.25 6.82 7.08
CA ARG A 48 -18.50 7.92 6.49
C ARG A 48 -17.40 8.24 7.49
N LEU A 49 -16.39 7.37 7.60
CA LEU A 49 -15.17 7.74 8.30
C LEU A 49 -14.73 9.06 7.67
N PRO A 50 -14.55 10.15 8.43
CA PRO A 50 -14.08 11.41 7.87
C PRO A 50 -12.83 11.20 7.01
N ALA A 51 -11.96 10.28 7.42
CA ALA A 51 -10.82 9.82 6.65
C ALA A 51 -11.15 9.27 5.25
N CYS A 52 -12.28 8.58 5.02
CA CYS A 52 -12.65 8.10 3.68
C CYS A 52 -13.10 9.22 2.74
N LEU A 53 -13.48 10.38 3.27
CA LEU A 53 -14.05 11.49 2.49
C LEU A 53 -13.10 12.67 2.36
N ASP A 54 -12.22 12.82 3.34
CA ASP A 54 -11.31 13.96 3.46
C ASP A 54 -9.93 13.55 2.94
N SER A 55 -9.25 12.63 3.63
CA SER A 55 -7.90 12.17 3.24
C SER A 55 -7.88 11.01 2.24
N GLY A 56 -8.94 10.21 2.18
CA GLY A 56 -8.97 8.91 1.50
C GLY A 56 -8.11 7.82 2.15
N PHE A 57 -7.56 8.05 3.36
CA PHE A 57 -6.55 7.19 3.98
C PHE A 57 -6.67 7.14 5.51
N PHE A 58 -6.55 5.95 6.09
CA PHE A 58 -6.56 5.72 7.54
C PHE A 58 -5.74 4.48 7.93
N HIS A 59 -5.29 4.44 9.19
CA HIS A 59 -4.68 3.25 9.78
C HIS A 59 -5.70 2.47 10.61
N VAL A 60 -5.61 1.15 10.59
CA VAL A 60 -6.40 0.27 11.45
C VAL A 60 -5.47 -0.32 12.50
N ILE A 61 -5.80 -0.12 13.77
CA ILE A 61 -5.12 -0.73 14.92
C ILE A 61 -6.04 -1.74 15.58
N ASN A 62 -5.49 -2.69 16.35
CA ASN A 62 -6.26 -3.77 17.00
C ASN A 62 -7.11 -4.58 16.01
N HIS A 63 -6.64 -4.76 14.78
CA HIS A 63 -7.31 -5.53 13.72
C HIS A 63 -7.42 -7.05 13.99
N GLY A 64 -6.84 -7.54 15.09
CA GLY A 64 -6.92 -8.96 15.48
C GLY A 64 -6.02 -9.91 14.68
N ILE A 65 -5.19 -9.39 13.78
CA ILE A 65 -4.15 -10.18 13.09
C ILE A 65 -2.96 -10.29 14.05
N SER A 66 -2.47 -11.51 14.27
CA SER A 66 -1.35 -11.73 15.17
C SER A 66 -0.07 -11.08 14.65
N GLN A 67 0.78 -10.63 15.57
CA GLN A 67 2.08 -10.06 15.25
C GLN A 67 2.97 -11.07 14.51
N ASP A 68 2.98 -12.33 14.96
CA ASP A 68 3.74 -13.42 14.35
C ASP A 68 3.39 -13.61 12.86
N LEU A 69 2.10 -13.54 12.50
CA LEU A 69 1.67 -13.69 11.11
C LEU A 69 2.12 -12.49 10.27
N MET A 70 2.04 -11.27 10.80
CA MET A 70 2.55 -10.09 10.09
C MET A 70 4.06 -10.20 9.85
N GLU A 71 4.82 -10.63 10.85
CA GLU A 71 6.27 -10.84 10.73
C GLU A 71 6.61 -11.90 9.70
N GLU A 72 5.90 -13.02 9.70
CA GLU A 72 6.07 -14.09 8.71
C GLU A 72 5.80 -13.59 7.29
N VAL A 73 4.72 -12.84 7.07
CA VAL A 73 4.41 -12.22 5.77
C VAL A 73 5.56 -11.33 5.29
N PHE A 74 6.14 -10.53 6.18
CA PHE A 74 7.30 -9.69 5.83
C PHE A 74 8.56 -10.52 5.53
N VAL A 75 8.79 -11.62 6.26
CA VAL A 75 9.90 -12.56 5.96
C VAL A 75 9.73 -13.16 4.57
N GLN A 76 8.53 -13.68 4.25
CA GLN A 76 8.25 -14.29 2.94
C GLN A 76 8.36 -13.26 1.81
N SER A 77 7.88 -12.03 2.03
CA SER A 77 8.01 -10.93 1.07
C SER A 77 9.49 -10.64 0.77
N ARG A 78 10.31 -10.44 1.81
CA ARG A 78 11.76 -10.21 1.65
C ARG A 78 12.45 -11.36 0.92
N TRP A 79 12.11 -12.60 1.27
CA TRP A 79 12.65 -13.78 0.62
C TRP A 79 12.30 -13.79 -0.88
N PHE A 80 11.03 -13.60 -1.23
CA PHE A 80 10.57 -13.59 -2.62
C PHE A 80 11.24 -12.48 -3.44
N PHE A 81 11.27 -11.25 -2.93
CA PHE A 81 11.89 -10.13 -3.65
C PHE A 81 13.42 -10.24 -3.73
N GLY A 82 14.04 -11.00 -2.81
CA GLY A 82 15.46 -11.38 -2.85
C GLY A 82 15.82 -12.43 -3.91
N LEU A 83 14.84 -13.12 -4.51
CA LEU A 83 15.10 -14.09 -5.58
C LEU A 83 15.68 -13.42 -6.84
N PRO A 84 16.49 -14.15 -7.65
CA PRO A 84 16.94 -13.67 -8.95
C PRO A 84 15.78 -13.22 -9.83
N LEU A 85 16.03 -12.23 -10.68
CA LEU A 85 15.00 -11.69 -11.58
C LEU A 85 14.37 -12.78 -12.46
N SER A 86 15.17 -13.73 -12.96
CA SER A 86 14.69 -14.85 -13.78
C SER A 86 13.67 -15.72 -13.06
N GLU A 87 13.84 -15.97 -11.76
CA GLU A 87 12.89 -16.74 -10.95
C GLU A 87 11.60 -15.95 -10.72
N LYS A 88 11.72 -14.66 -10.40
CA LYS A 88 10.56 -13.77 -10.24
C LYS A 88 9.74 -13.61 -11.52
N MET A 89 10.39 -13.68 -12.68
CA MET A 89 9.76 -13.59 -14.00
C MET A 89 9.02 -14.87 -14.42
N LYS A 90 9.14 -15.98 -13.69
CA LYS A 90 8.31 -17.18 -13.94
C LYS A 90 6.85 -16.98 -13.54
N LEU A 91 6.57 -15.96 -12.72
CA LEU A 91 5.25 -15.66 -12.17
C LEU A 91 4.67 -14.39 -12.82
N LEU A 92 4.65 -14.29 -14.15
CA LEU A 92 4.08 -13.11 -14.82
C LEU A 92 2.58 -12.94 -14.51
N GLY A 93 2.14 -11.68 -14.50
CA GLY A 93 0.74 -11.30 -14.40
C GLY A 93 -0.13 -12.06 -15.40
N ASN A 94 -1.26 -12.59 -14.92
CA ASN A 94 -2.27 -13.23 -15.76
C ASN A 94 -3.56 -12.41 -15.83
N GLU A 95 -4.52 -12.86 -16.64
CA GLU A 95 -5.84 -12.24 -16.83
C GLU A 95 -6.66 -12.09 -15.53
N LYS A 96 -6.25 -12.77 -14.45
CA LYS A 96 -6.89 -12.68 -13.13
C LYS A 96 -6.17 -11.70 -12.19
N HIS A 97 -5.30 -10.84 -12.72
CA HIS A 97 -4.52 -9.84 -11.97
C HIS A 97 -3.63 -10.46 -10.89
N ARG A 98 -3.09 -11.66 -11.14
CA ARG A 98 -2.16 -12.35 -10.24
C ARG A 98 -0.82 -12.55 -10.91
N GLY A 99 0.25 -12.18 -10.20
CA GLY A 99 1.62 -12.34 -10.65
C GLY A 99 2.43 -11.06 -10.51
N ARG A 100 3.67 -11.12 -10.98
CA ARG A 100 4.60 -10.01 -11.08
C ARG A 100 4.35 -9.23 -12.36
N THR A 101 4.25 -7.91 -12.21
CA THR A 101 4.34 -6.97 -13.31
C THR A 101 5.81 -6.57 -13.52
N PRO A 102 6.36 -6.72 -14.75
CA PRO A 102 7.66 -6.19 -15.08
C PRO A 102 7.70 -4.67 -14.94
N LEU A 103 8.91 -4.12 -14.74
CA LEU A 103 9.08 -2.66 -14.72
C LEU A 103 8.69 -2.10 -16.10
N LEU A 104 7.90 -1.02 -16.10
CA LEU A 104 7.44 -0.30 -17.29
C LEU A 104 6.46 -1.08 -18.19
N ASP A 105 5.93 -2.20 -17.74
CA ASP A 105 4.92 -2.97 -18.49
C ASP A 105 3.51 -2.40 -18.34
N GLU A 106 3.31 -1.49 -17.38
CA GLU A 106 2.06 -0.77 -17.17
C GLU A 106 1.98 0.43 -18.12
N VAL A 107 1.13 0.31 -19.14
CA VAL A 107 0.72 1.44 -19.97
C VAL A 107 -0.51 2.06 -19.32
N LEU A 108 -0.34 3.25 -18.76
CA LEU A 108 -1.45 4.01 -18.21
C LEU A 108 -2.36 4.49 -19.36
N ASP A 109 -3.68 4.49 -19.15
CA ASP A 109 -4.63 4.98 -20.13
C ASP A 109 -4.51 6.50 -20.27
N ALA A 110 -3.75 6.93 -21.28
CA ALA A 110 -3.46 8.33 -21.55
C ALA A 110 -4.73 9.20 -21.74
N GLY A 111 -5.87 8.60 -22.12
CA GLY A 111 -7.13 9.33 -22.30
C GLY A 111 -7.83 9.67 -20.98
N ASN A 112 -7.56 8.92 -19.91
CA ASN A 112 -8.18 9.09 -18.59
C ASN A 112 -7.20 9.55 -17.50
N GLN A 113 -5.94 9.82 -17.86
CA GLN A 113 -5.01 10.47 -16.94
C GLN A 113 -5.28 11.97 -16.93
N ILE A 114 -5.86 12.46 -15.84
CA ILE A 114 -5.92 13.90 -15.55
C ILE A 114 -4.49 14.45 -15.45
N GLN A 115 -4.15 15.40 -16.33
CA GLN A 115 -2.87 16.15 -16.30
C GLN A 115 -2.85 17.18 -15.17
#